data_AF-A0A960T3I4-F1
#
_entry.id   AF-A0A960T3I4-F1
#
_cell.length_a   1.000
_cell.length_b   1.000
_cell.length_c   1.000
_cell.angle_alpha   90.00
_cell.angle_beta   90.00
_cell.angle_gamma   90.00
#
_symmetry.space_group_name_H-M   'P 1'
#
loop_
_entity.id
_entity.type
_entity.pdbx_description
1 polymer ?
#
loop_
_entity_poly.entity_id
_entity_poly.type
_entity_poly.pdbx_seq_one_letter_code
_entity_poly.pdbx_strand_id
1 'polypeptide(L)'
;MFRGLLLNLGFGAIALAAYANPPGWRLVWNDEFNAKFIDKTKWAPCERGKSDWNNTMTRDPRCFRIGGESLKLFRIVKPDTTEDKSPFLTGWHHQQGEIRTHPWQGRDARALQVR
;
A
#
# COMPACT_ATOMS: atom_id res chain seq x y z
N MET A 1 -51.96 56.39 15.82
CA MET A 1 -51.24 55.68 16.90
C MET A 1 -51.90 54.33 17.10
N PHE A 2 -51.24 53.23 16.73
CA PHE A 2 -51.24 51.94 17.43
C PHE A 2 -50.36 51.00 16.60
N ARG A 3 -49.10 50.88 17.02
CA ARG A 3 -48.12 49.93 16.47
C ARG A 3 -48.44 48.56 17.06
N GLY A 4 -48.98 47.65 16.24
CA GLY A 4 -49.29 46.28 16.62
C GLY A 4 -48.31 45.30 15.99
N LEU A 5 -47.31 44.92 16.78
CA LEU A 5 -46.47 43.72 16.76
C LEU A 5 -46.58 42.80 15.51
N LEU A 6 -45.57 42.84 14.64
CA LEU A 6 -45.33 41.80 13.63
C LEU A 6 -44.79 40.54 14.34
N LEU A 7 -45.59 39.47 14.37
CA LEU A 7 -45.11 38.12 14.67
C LEU A 7 -44.22 37.64 13.51
N ASN A 8 -42.90 37.69 13.69
CA ASN A 8 -41.99 36.97 12.81
C ASN A 8 -42.01 35.49 13.22
N LEU A 9 -42.81 34.70 12.51
CA LEU A 9 -42.69 33.25 12.46
C LEU A 9 -41.36 32.91 11.77
N GLY A 10 -40.28 32.86 12.54
CA GLY A 10 -38.99 32.36 12.07
C GLY A 10 -39.09 30.87 11.78
N PHE A 11 -39.42 30.52 10.53
CA PHE A 11 -39.27 29.17 10.01
C PHE A 11 -37.82 28.72 10.23
N GLY A 12 -37.67 27.60 10.94
CA GLY A 12 -36.38 27.03 11.29
C GLY A 12 -35.54 26.73 10.06
N ALA A 13 -34.38 27.39 9.97
CA ALA A 13 -33.26 26.79 9.28
C ALA A 13 -32.73 25.68 10.17
N ILE A 14 -33.30 24.47 10.06
CA ILE A 14 -32.55 23.28 10.47
C ILE A 14 -31.38 23.22 9.51
N ALA A 15 -30.22 23.70 9.96
CA ALA A 15 -28.98 23.45 9.26
C ALA A 15 -28.83 21.93 9.20
N LEU A 16 -29.02 21.33 8.02
CA LEU A 16 -28.39 20.06 7.72
C LEU A 16 -26.90 20.34 7.81
N ALA A 17 -26.31 20.14 8.99
CA ALA A 17 -24.90 19.85 9.06
C ALA A 17 -24.72 18.64 8.15
N ALA A 18 -24.06 18.84 7.00
CA ALA A 18 -23.63 17.74 6.17
C ALA A 18 -22.91 16.77 7.11
N TYR A 19 -23.43 15.55 7.24
CA TYR A 19 -22.79 14.51 8.02
C TYR A 19 -21.51 14.15 7.26
N ALA A 20 -20.43 14.87 7.55
CA ALA A 20 -19.12 14.53 7.05
C ALA A 20 -18.84 13.14 7.63
N ASN A 21 -18.74 12.13 6.76
CA ASN A 21 -18.36 10.79 7.18
C ASN A 21 -17.14 10.91 8.10
N PRO A 22 -17.14 10.24 9.27
CA PRO A 22 -15.99 10.28 10.14
C PRO A 22 -14.77 9.85 9.35
N PRO A 23 -13.61 10.45 9.62
CA PRO A 23 -12.41 10.21 8.86
C PRO A 23 -12.04 8.72 8.86
N GLY A 24 -12.27 8.05 7.74
CA GLY A 24 -12.00 6.63 7.56
C GLY A 24 -10.70 6.37 6.82
N TRP A 25 -10.25 5.11 6.83
CA TRP A 25 -9.13 4.70 5.98
C TRP A 25 -9.52 4.83 4.51
N ARG A 26 -8.78 5.66 3.76
CA ARG A 26 -8.87 5.72 2.30
C ARG A 26 -7.71 4.96 1.67
N LEU A 27 -8.02 4.00 0.80
CA LEU A 27 -7.02 3.37 -0.06
C LEU A 27 -6.51 4.39 -1.07
N VAL A 28 -5.20 4.64 -1.08
CA VAL A 28 -4.58 5.61 -2.00
C VAL A 28 -3.67 4.95 -3.03
N TRP A 29 -3.27 3.71 -2.79
CA TRP A 29 -2.48 2.90 -3.71
C TRP A 29 -2.59 1.42 -3.34
N ASN A 30 -2.67 0.56 -4.35
CA ASN A 30 -2.58 -0.89 -4.25
C ASN A 30 -1.90 -1.48 -5.49
N ASP A 31 -1.38 -2.69 -5.34
CA ASP A 31 -1.07 -3.58 -6.45
C ASP A 31 -1.64 -4.96 -6.12
N GLU A 32 -2.56 -5.44 -6.96
CA GLU A 32 -3.24 -6.73 -6.78
C GLU A 32 -2.53 -7.86 -7.54
N PHE A 33 -1.42 -7.57 -8.24
CA PHE A 33 -0.64 -8.56 -8.98
C PHE A 33 -1.45 -9.36 -10.02
N ASN A 34 -2.43 -8.72 -10.67
CA ASN A 34 -3.29 -9.33 -11.68
C ASN A 34 -2.61 -9.54 -13.05
N ALA A 35 -1.44 -8.93 -13.27
CA ALA A 35 -0.68 -9.10 -14.49
C ALA A 35 -0.05 -10.51 -14.58
N LYS A 36 0.35 -10.95 -15.78
CA LYS A 36 1.07 -12.23 -15.93
C LYS A 36 2.53 -12.19 -15.44
N PHE A 37 3.10 -10.99 -15.37
CA PHE A 37 4.49 -10.74 -15.00
C PHE A 37 4.56 -9.58 -14.02
N ILE A 38 5.63 -9.53 -13.24
CA ILE A 38 5.87 -8.44 -12.31
C ILE A 38 6.09 -7.13 -13.07
N ASP A 39 5.41 -6.07 -12.64
CA ASP A 39 5.57 -4.74 -13.20
C ASP A 39 6.90 -4.13 -12.72
N LYS A 40 7.92 -4.21 -13.58
CA LYS A 40 9.27 -3.69 -13.29
C LYS A 40 9.35 -2.17 -13.20
N THR A 41 8.27 -1.44 -13.48
CA THR A 41 8.21 0.01 -13.20
C THR A 41 7.80 0.30 -11.76
N LYS A 42 7.12 -0.65 -11.11
CA LYS A 42 6.62 -0.55 -9.74
C LYS A 42 7.44 -1.34 -8.74
N TRP A 43 8.10 -2.41 -9.17
CA TRP A 43 8.78 -3.35 -8.28
C TRP A 43 10.19 -3.67 -8.77
N ALA A 44 11.16 -3.67 -7.86
CA ALA A 44 12.54 -4.08 -8.12
C ALA A 44 12.92 -5.21 -7.16
N PRO A 45 13.72 -6.20 -7.60
CA PRO A 45 14.25 -7.20 -6.69
C PRO A 45 15.14 -6.51 -5.64
N CYS A 46 15.16 -7.05 -4.43
CA CYS A 46 16.12 -6.61 -3.43
C CYS A 46 17.50 -7.18 -3.72
N GLU A 47 18.52 -6.34 -3.55
CA GLU A 47 19.90 -6.75 -3.70
C GLU A 47 20.36 -7.61 -2.53
N ARG A 48 21.24 -8.56 -2.84
CA ARG A 48 21.93 -9.33 -1.82
C ARG A 48 22.88 -8.44 -1.03
N GLY A 49 22.83 -8.56 0.29
CA GLY A 49 23.77 -7.90 1.18
C GLY A 49 24.45 -8.87 2.14
N LYS A 50 25.06 -8.32 3.20
CA LYS A 50 25.78 -9.08 4.23
C LYS A 50 25.01 -9.20 5.55
N SER A 51 23.90 -8.47 5.69
CA SER A 51 23.11 -8.47 6.92
C SER A 51 22.19 -9.68 6.96
N ASP A 52 21.80 -10.12 8.15
CA ASP A 52 20.94 -11.30 8.33
C ASP A 52 19.62 -11.22 7.55
N TRP A 53 19.09 -10.01 7.35
CA TRP A 53 17.84 -9.82 6.62
C TRP A 53 17.98 -9.94 5.09
N ASN A 54 19.16 -9.73 4.51
CA ASN A 54 19.37 -9.73 3.04
C ASN A 54 20.49 -10.64 2.54
N ASN A 55 21.11 -11.41 3.42
CA ASN A 55 22.20 -12.32 3.07
C ASN A 55 21.73 -13.51 2.21
N THR A 56 20.43 -13.76 2.08
CA THR A 56 19.87 -14.84 1.24
C THR A 56 19.17 -14.35 -0.02
N MET A 57 19.04 -13.04 -0.22
CA MET A 57 18.27 -12.47 -1.34
C MET A 57 18.88 -12.82 -2.71
N THR A 58 18.04 -13.01 -3.71
CA THR A 58 18.44 -13.30 -5.09
C THR A 58 17.47 -12.71 -6.11
N ARG A 59 17.97 -12.52 -7.33
CA ARG A 59 17.17 -12.20 -8.52
C ARG A 59 16.74 -13.43 -9.31
N ASP A 60 17.03 -14.65 -8.82
CA ASP A 60 16.66 -15.90 -9.48
C ASP A 60 15.14 -15.95 -9.73
N PRO A 61 14.68 -16.11 -10.98
CA PRO A 61 13.26 -16.13 -11.31
C PRO A 61 12.51 -17.31 -10.69
N ARG A 62 13.20 -18.35 -10.21
CA ARG A 62 12.59 -19.48 -9.46
C ARG A 62 12.14 -19.07 -8.06
N CYS A 63 12.64 -17.95 -7.55
CA CYS A 63 12.33 -17.44 -6.21
C CYS A 63 11.08 -16.55 -6.16
N PHE A 64 10.40 -16.30 -7.28
CA PHE A 64 9.12 -15.59 -7.27
C PHE A 64 8.23 -15.98 -8.45
N ARG A 65 6.92 -15.78 -8.32
CA ARG A 65 5.97 -15.95 -9.42
C ARG A 65 4.77 -15.04 -9.23
N ILE A 66 4.30 -14.44 -10.32
CA ILE A 66 2.95 -13.86 -10.37
C ILE A 66 2.00 -14.92 -10.91
N GLY A 67 0.87 -15.13 -10.25
CA GLY A 67 -0.17 -16.01 -10.79
C GLY A 67 -1.26 -16.36 -9.79
N GLY A 68 -2.51 -16.28 -10.25
CA GLY A 68 -3.69 -16.38 -9.40
C GLY A 68 -3.78 -15.16 -8.48
N GLU A 69 -3.74 -13.95 -9.08
CA GLU A 69 -4.02 -12.66 -8.39
C GLU A 69 -3.15 -12.44 -7.15
N SER A 70 -1.88 -12.87 -7.22
CA SER A 70 -0.95 -12.81 -6.11
C SER A 70 0.50 -12.86 -6.58
N LEU A 71 1.36 -12.17 -5.84
CA LEU A 71 2.80 -12.38 -5.87
C LEU A 71 3.16 -13.48 -4.86
N LYS A 72 3.80 -14.54 -5.35
CA LYS A 72 4.32 -15.64 -4.52
C LYS A 72 5.82 -15.54 -4.46
N LEU A 73 6.36 -15.53 -3.24
CA LEU A 73 7.80 -15.56 -2.97
C LEU A 73 8.20 -16.95 -2.52
N PHE A 74 9.34 -17.42 -3.02
CA PHE A 74 9.86 -18.76 -2.74
C PHE A 74 11.25 -18.69 -2.16
N ARG A 75 11.50 -19.62 -1.24
CA ARG A 75 12.84 -20.02 -0.83
C ARG A 75 13.21 -21.28 -1.60
N ILE A 76 14.35 -21.28 -2.28
CA ILE A 76 14.87 -22.48 -2.95
C ILE A 76 16.20 -22.89 -2.33
N VAL A 77 16.50 -24.19 -2.38
CA VAL A 77 17.81 -24.72 -2.01
C VAL A 77 18.83 -24.20 -3.02
N LYS A 78 19.95 -23.69 -2.51
CA LYS A 78 21.03 -23.21 -3.35
C LYS A 78 21.76 -24.42 -3.98
N PRO A 79 21.90 -24.50 -5.31
CA PRO A 79 22.56 -25.64 -5.95
C PRO A 79 24.05 -25.74 -5.62
N ASP A 80 24.69 -24.60 -5.43
CA ASP A 80 26.13 -24.48 -5.17
C ASP A 80 26.38 -23.51 -4.00
N THR A 81 27.12 -23.98 -3.01
CA THR A 81 27.46 -23.27 -1.77
C THR A 81 28.97 -23.02 -1.63
N THR A 82 29.75 -23.26 -2.67
CA THR A 82 31.22 -23.12 -2.65
C THR A 82 31.68 -21.68 -2.41
N GLU A 83 31.10 -20.72 -3.12
CA GLU A 83 31.46 -19.29 -2.98
C GLU A 83 30.68 -18.58 -1.86
N ASP A 84 29.43 -18.98 -1.65
CA ASP A 84 28.55 -18.43 -0.61
C ASP A 84 27.83 -19.58 0.10
N LYS A 85 28.14 -19.69 1.39
CA LYS A 85 27.70 -20.77 2.28
C LYS A 85 26.21 -20.72 2.63
N SER A 86 25.45 -19.72 2.17
CA SER A 86 24.01 -19.70 2.37
C SER A 86 23.38 -20.96 1.76
N PRO A 87 22.67 -21.79 2.54
CA PRO A 87 22.02 -22.99 2.03
C PRO A 87 20.79 -22.69 1.17
N PHE A 88 20.29 -21.45 1.23
CA PHE A 88 19.05 -21.06 0.57
C PHE A 88 19.18 -19.74 -0.19
N LEU A 89 18.31 -19.59 -1.18
CA LEU A 89 18.05 -18.35 -1.90
C LEU A 89 16.61 -17.91 -1.65
N THR A 90 16.38 -16.62 -1.44
CA THR A 90 15.07 -16.02 -1.21
C THR A 90 14.79 -14.92 -2.22
N GLY A 91 13.56 -14.86 -2.75
CA GLY A 91 13.12 -13.79 -3.63
C GLY A 91 12.38 -12.73 -2.84
N TRP A 92 12.80 -11.48 -2.96
CA TRP A 92 12.08 -10.33 -2.40
C TRP A 92 12.08 -9.19 -3.41
N HIS A 93 10.98 -8.42 -3.44
CA HIS A 93 10.88 -7.22 -4.26
C HIS A 93 10.42 -6.04 -3.40
N HIS A 94 10.94 -4.85 -3.68
CA HIS A 94 10.53 -3.60 -3.06
C HIS A 94 9.88 -2.69 -4.09
N GLN A 95 9.00 -1.80 -3.63
CA GLN A 95 8.34 -0.83 -4.47
C GLN A 95 9.36 0.22 -4.96
N GLN A 96 9.29 0.54 -6.25
CA GLN A 96 10.10 1.55 -6.90
C GLN A 96 9.38 2.89 -6.92
N GLY A 97 10.13 3.96 -6.65
CA GLY A 97 9.62 5.34 -6.63
C GLY A 97 8.95 5.71 -5.31
N GLU A 98 8.41 6.92 -5.27
CA GLU A 98 7.71 7.45 -4.09
C GLU A 98 6.20 7.38 -4.31
N ILE A 99 5.47 6.73 -3.40
CA ILE A 99 4.02 6.91 -3.32
C ILE A 99 3.77 8.22 -2.60
N ARG A 100 3.50 9.28 -3.36
CA ARG A 100 3.13 10.58 -2.78
C ARG A 100 1.78 10.47 -2.09
N THR A 101 1.83 10.35 -0.77
CA THR A 101 0.67 10.61 0.05
C THR A 101 0.60 12.12 0.32
N HIS A 102 -0.55 12.77 0.09
CA HIS A 102 -0.73 14.16 0.53
C HIS A 102 -0.39 14.32 2.03
N PRO A 103 0.00 15.51 2.52
CA PRO A 103 0.25 15.73 3.94
C PRO A 103 -0.90 15.24 4.82
N TRP A 104 -0.55 14.69 5.98
CA TRP A 104 -1.52 14.24 6.98
C TRP A 104 -2.32 15.46 7.48
N GLN A 105 -3.62 15.53 7.16
CA GLN A 105 -4.49 16.65 7.53
C GLN A 105 -5.32 16.38 8.80
N GLY A 106 -4.82 15.56 9.73
CA GLY A 106 -5.45 15.32 11.04
C GLY A 106 -6.74 14.50 11.02
N ARG A 107 -7.33 14.25 9.84
CA ARG A 107 -8.62 13.57 9.65
C ARG A 107 -8.63 12.66 8.42
N ASP A 108 -7.50 12.13 7.98
CA ASP A 108 -7.51 11.14 6.89
C ASP A 108 -6.57 10.00 7.28
N ALA A 109 -7.13 8.84 7.64
CA ALA A 109 -6.33 7.63 7.73
C ALA A 109 -6.11 7.09 6.30
N ARG A 110 -4.90 6.63 5.96
CA ARG A 110 -4.56 6.22 4.59
C ARG A 110 -3.82 4.91 4.55
N ALA A 111 -4.41 3.92 3.88
CA ALA A 111 -3.88 2.57 3.84
C ALA A 111 -3.04 2.37 2.58
N LEU A 112 -1.91 1.72 2.74
CA LEU A 112 -1.18 1.04 1.67
C LEU A 112 -1.44 -0.45 1.85
N GLN A 113 -1.95 -1.09 0.82
CA GLN A 113 -2.23 -2.51 0.83
C GLN A 113 -1.46 -3.19 -0.32
N VAL A 114 -0.68 -4.20 0.04
CA VAL A 114 -0.04 -5.14 -0.87
C VAL A 114 -0.57 -6.51 -0.46
N ARG A 115 -1.22 -7.23 -1.39
CA ARG A 115 -1.80 -8.56 -1.13
C ARG A 115 -0.93 -9.68 -1.65
#